data_AF-A0A895XLI1-F1
#
_entry.id   AF-A0A895XLI1-F1
#
_cell.length_a   1.000
_cell.length_b   1.000
_cell.length_c   1.000
_cell.angle_alpha   90.00
_cell.angle_beta   90.00
_cell.angle_gamma   90.00
#
_symmetry.space_group_name_H-M   'P 1'
#
loop_
_entity.id
_entity.type
_entity.pdbx_description
1 polymer ?
#
loop_
_entity_poly.entity_id
_entity_poly.type
_entity_poly.pdbx_seq_one_letter_code
_entity_poly.pdbx_strand_id
1 'polypeptide(L)'
;MLGTHRLSEQELIELLRRVRRTNFGQWSKDDMTRGLKSLGWKVRSGEVDIGMWSAETGYTTGTAIADRIPAQVRVGGNADFYAIELMVLRSAERGRAGEHHRTTVFREVLRTMLNELGSPDVRGGDGGPWVRWYRDGIIIELHLRRFHGGVTLRLLSPEVFNQIEANAVARGDVSGWSAYAKKQNLPTEPAIYDLGEFTDRLAALLGDMAADVPIVNTASTVVLRTGDWSSRYVAAIVDGSLSVEASAAVKGSWRAGLSNLPSMGFRAPGNGMPNWSKAFRAADRASVSQAAHMMVDALTAFGIQDLFDIVYDAFTADGERMYLPVLGIAGADSSY
;
A
#
# COMPACT_ATOMS: atom_id res chain seq x y z
N MET A 1 4.69 5.86 -34.24
CA MET A 1 4.46 5.02 -33.04
C MET A 1 5.76 4.98 -32.25
N LEU A 2 5.85 5.68 -31.12
CA LEU A 2 6.97 5.50 -30.19
C LEU A 2 6.75 4.15 -29.53
N GLY A 3 7.48 3.13 -29.99
CA GLY A 3 7.30 1.75 -29.57
C GLY A 3 7.47 1.64 -28.05
N THR A 4 6.41 1.22 -27.37
CA THR A 4 6.43 0.73 -25.99
C THR A 4 7.27 -0.54 -25.98
N HIS A 5 8.59 -0.41 -25.85
CA HIS A 5 9.43 -1.58 -25.58
C HIS A 5 9.03 -2.10 -24.20
N ARG A 6 8.86 -3.41 -24.07
CA ARG A 6 8.46 -4.10 -22.84
C ARG A 6 9.43 -5.27 -22.67
N LEU A 7 9.88 -5.54 -21.45
CA LEU A 7 10.60 -6.79 -21.18
C LEU A 7 9.65 -7.98 -21.40
N SER A 8 10.08 -8.91 -22.25
CA SER A 8 9.45 -10.22 -22.37
C SER A 8 9.57 -10.99 -21.05
N GLU A 9 8.75 -12.03 -20.90
CA GLU A 9 8.80 -12.91 -19.73
C GLU A 9 10.18 -13.57 -19.57
N GLN A 10 10.79 -14.03 -20.67
CA GLN A 10 12.11 -14.64 -20.63
C GLN A 10 13.20 -13.65 -20.20
N GLU A 11 13.17 -12.42 -20.72
CA GLU A 11 14.09 -11.36 -20.31
C GLU A 11 13.93 -11.00 -18.83
N LEU A 12 12.69 -11.01 -18.32
CA LEU A 12 12.41 -10.78 -16.91
C LEU A 12 12.96 -11.91 -16.03
N ILE A 13 12.74 -13.18 -16.40
CA ILE A 13 13.27 -14.34 -15.67
C ILE A 13 14.81 -14.30 -15.64
N GLU A 14 15.44 -14.05 -16.77
CA GLU A 14 16.91 -13.90 -16.85
C GLU A 14 17.40 -12.74 -15.98
N LEU A 15 16.68 -11.62 -15.98
CA LEU A 15 16.99 -10.50 -15.11
C LEU A 15 16.91 -10.89 -13.63
N LEU A 16 15.82 -11.52 -13.18
CA LEU A 16 15.65 -11.95 -11.79
C LEU A 16 16.78 -12.90 -11.36
N ARG A 17 17.21 -13.81 -12.24
CA ARG A 17 18.36 -14.69 -11.99
C ARG A 17 19.67 -13.92 -11.82
N ARG A 18 19.91 -12.86 -12.60
CA ARG A 18 21.08 -11.98 -12.44
C ARG A 18 21.03 -11.18 -11.13
N VAL A 19 19.86 -10.63 -10.82
CA VAL A 19 19.63 -9.85 -9.59
C VAL A 19 19.94 -10.67 -8.33
N ARG A 20 19.47 -11.92 -8.27
CA ARG A 20 19.73 -12.81 -7.11
C ARG A 20 21.20 -13.13 -6.85
N ARG A 21 22.08 -12.93 -7.86
CA ARG A 21 23.53 -13.13 -7.72
C ARG A 21 24.27 -11.85 -7.35
N THR A 22 23.55 -10.74 -7.23
CA THR A 22 24.12 -9.41 -7.04
C THR A 22 24.00 -9.00 -5.57
N ASN A 23 25.11 -8.67 -4.93
CA ASN A 23 25.10 -8.14 -3.56
C ASN A 23 24.79 -6.64 -3.61
N PHE A 24 23.61 -6.22 -3.14
CA PHE A 24 23.11 -4.85 -3.23
C PHE A 24 23.20 -4.03 -1.92
N GLY A 25 23.83 -4.59 -0.87
CA GLY A 25 23.64 -4.11 0.51
C GLY A 25 23.98 -2.64 0.76
N GLN A 26 25.16 -2.17 0.36
CA GLN A 26 25.61 -0.79 0.61
C GLN A 26 26.42 -0.26 -0.57
N TRP A 27 25.76 0.03 -1.69
CA TRP A 27 26.46 0.50 -2.89
C TRP A 27 26.93 1.95 -2.75
N SER A 28 28.24 2.12 -2.85
CA SER A 28 28.86 3.41 -3.15
C SER A 28 28.74 3.73 -4.66
N LYS A 29 29.14 4.94 -5.06
CA LYS A 29 29.30 5.30 -6.48
C LYS A 29 30.18 4.32 -7.28
N ASP A 30 31.22 3.78 -6.66
CA ASP A 30 32.14 2.84 -7.32
C ASP A 30 31.53 1.44 -7.48
N ASP A 31 30.71 1.01 -6.52
CA ASP A 31 29.99 -0.27 -6.58
C ASP A 31 28.90 -0.26 -7.63
N MET A 32 28.22 0.89 -7.80
CA MET A 32 27.15 1.06 -8.78
C MET A 32 27.63 0.72 -10.21
N THR A 33 28.80 1.20 -10.61
CA THR A 33 29.33 0.95 -11.97
C THR A 33 29.60 -0.55 -12.18
N ARG A 34 30.15 -1.24 -11.19
CA ARG A 34 30.45 -2.68 -11.26
C ARG A 34 29.18 -3.53 -11.24
N GLY A 35 28.25 -3.22 -10.34
CA GLY A 35 26.99 -3.94 -10.19
C GLY A 35 26.07 -3.80 -11.40
N LEU A 36 25.90 -2.58 -11.93
CA LEU A 36 25.05 -2.35 -13.11
C LEU A 36 25.60 -3.07 -14.35
N LYS A 37 26.93 -3.14 -14.51
CA LYS A 37 27.56 -3.92 -15.57
C LYS A 37 27.22 -5.41 -15.45
N SER A 38 27.26 -6.00 -14.25
CA SER A 38 26.88 -7.41 -14.05
C SER A 38 25.41 -7.73 -14.32
N LEU A 39 24.53 -6.72 -14.19
CA LEU A 39 23.11 -6.84 -14.51
C LEU A 39 22.82 -6.70 -16.02
N GLY A 40 23.83 -6.37 -16.83
CA GLY A 40 23.71 -6.12 -18.26
C GLY A 40 23.13 -4.74 -18.59
N TRP A 41 23.15 -3.81 -17.62
CA TRP A 41 22.49 -2.52 -17.73
C TRP A 41 23.47 -1.42 -18.15
N LYS A 42 23.06 -0.59 -19.11
CA LYS A 42 23.81 0.61 -19.50
C LYS A 42 23.34 1.78 -18.64
N VAL A 43 24.23 2.29 -17.81
CA VAL A 43 24.00 3.51 -17.02
C VAL A 43 23.91 4.69 -17.99
N ARG A 44 22.75 5.35 -18.09
CA ARG A 44 22.61 6.56 -18.92
C ARG A 44 22.95 7.86 -18.19
N SER A 45 22.89 7.88 -16.86
CA SER A 45 23.30 9.01 -16.05
C SER A 45 23.76 8.54 -14.66
N GLY A 46 25.01 8.86 -14.30
CA GLY A 46 25.55 8.66 -12.94
C GLY A 46 25.23 9.82 -11.99
N GLU A 47 24.59 10.86 -12.51
CA GLU A 47 24.13 12.03 -11.77
C GLU A 47 22.72 12.35 -12.21
N VAL A 48 21.74 11.96 -11.42
CA VAL A 48 20.49 12.71 -11.42
C VAL A 48 19.97 12.75 -9.99
N ASP A 49 19.89 13.96 -9.44
CA ASP A 49 18.94 14.27 -8.38
C ASP A 49 17.55 13.94 -8.94
N ILE A 50 16.91 12.86 -8.49
CA ILE A 50 15.51 12.61 -8.82
C ILE A 50 14.79 12.17 -7.55
N GLY A 51 14.41 13.14 -6.74
CA GLY A 51 13.14 13.00 -6.03
C GLY A 51 12.05 12.88 -7.10
N MET A 52 11.34 11.74 -7.14
CA MET A 52 9.95 11.50 -7.57
C MET A 52 9.28 12.29 -8.75
N TRP A 53 9.92 13.22 -9.46
CA TRP A 53 9.22 14.36 -10.11
C TRP A 53 9.81 14.87 -11.43
N SER A 54 10.77 14.20 -12.07
CA SER A 54 11.23 14.60 -13.41
C SER A 54 10.71 13.63 -14.49
N ALA A 55 9.49 13.92 -14.98
CA ALA A 55 8.83 13.19 -16.06
C ALA A 55 9.33 13.56 -17.48
N GLU A 56 10.30 14.48 -17.62
CA GLU A 56 10.67 15.07 -18.91
C GLU A 56 11.96 14.54 -19.56
N THR A 57 12.76 13.72 -18.89
CA THR A 57 14.03 13.23 -19.47
C THR A 57 13.91 11.84 -20.10
N GLY A 58 13.47 11.75 -21.36
CA GLY A 58 13.99 10.79 -22.36
C GLY A 58 14.16 9.29 -22.00
N TYR A 59 13.40 8.71 -21.07
CA TYR A 59 13.58 7.31 -20.65
C TYR A 59 13.09 6.27 -21.67
N THR A 60 13.88 5.22 -21.87
CA THR A 60 13.53 3.99 -22.61
C THR A 60 13.46 2.79 -21.68
N THR A 61 12.50 1.88 -21.89
CA THR A 61 12.44 0.59 -21.19
C THR A 61 13.78 -0.14 -21.24
N GLY A 62 14.18 -0.77 -20.12
CA GLY A 62 15.48 -1.43 -20.01
C GLY A 62 16.63 -0.53 -19.52
N THR A 63 16.37 0.74 -19.22
CA THR A 63 17.33 1.64 -18.57
C THR A 63 17.18 1.58 -17.05
N ALA A 64 18.31 1.59 -16.34
CA ALA A 64 18.37 1.62 -14.88
C ALA A 64 18.64 3.04 -14.35
N ILE A 65 17.96 3.42 -13.26
CA ILE A 65 18.09 4.70 -12.54
C ILE A 65 18.50 4.37 -11.11
N ALA A 66 19.49 5.06 -10.55
CA ALA A 66 19.90 4.85 -9.16
C ALA A 66 19.41 6.00 -8.27
N ASP A 67 18.61 5.68 -7.23
CA ASP A 67 18.11 6.66 -6.28
C ASP A 67 19.11 6.85 -5.14
N ARG A 68 19.52 8.10 -4.92
CA ARG A 68 20.40 8.49 -3.81
C ARG A 68 19.64 8.58 -2.50
N ILE A 69 20.36 8.34 -1.41
CA ILE A 69 19.83 8.60 -0.07
C ILE A 69 19.52 10.10 0.06
N PRO A 70 18.29 10.49 0.47
CA PRO A 70 17.97 11.89 0.69
C PRO A 70 18.88 12.51 1.77
N ALA A 71 19.45 13.68 1.51
CA ALA A 71 20.40 14.34 2.42
C ALA A 71 19.86 14.58 3.85
N GLN A 72 18.53 14.62 3.98
CA GLN A 72 17.82 14.87 5.24
C GLN A 72 17.55 13.60 6.06
N VAL A 73 17.83 12.42 5.50
CA VAL A 73 17.63 11.13 6.17
C VAL A 73 18.98 10.65 6.68
N ARG A 74 19.11 10.55 8.00
CA ARG A 74 20.28 9.91 8.61
C ARG A 74 20.09 8.41 8.51
N VAL A 75 20.84 7.78 7.62
CA VAL A 75 20.96 6.33 7.52
C VAL A 75 22.34 5.91 8.01
N GLY A 76 22.38 4.82 8.77
CA GLY A 76 23.65 4.19 9.18
C GLY A 76 24.35 3.53 7.99
N GLY A 77 25.68 3.57 7.98
CA GLY A 77 26.52 2.94 6.95
C GLY A 77 27.12 3.91 5.93
N ASN A 78 27.81 3.35 4.91
CA ASN A 78 28.52 4.11 3.88
C ASN A 78 27.84 4.06 2.50
N ALA A 79 26.52 3.84 2.46
CA ALA A 79 25.77 3.78 1.21
C ALA A 79 25.55 5.18 0.62
N ASP A 80 25.71 5.33 -0.69
CA ASP A 80 25.35 6.56 -1.43
C ASP A 80 23.94 6.44 -2.04
N PHE A 81 23.53 5.20 -2.35
CA PHE A 81 22.29 4.86 -3.02
C PHE A 81 21.49 3.85 -2.21
N TYR A 82 20.17 3.95 -2.29
CA TYR A 82 19.27 3.00 -1.61
C TYR A 82 18.43 2.17 -2.58
N ALA A 83 18.28 2.62 -3.84
CA ALA A 83 17.49 1.92 -4.84
C ALA A 83 18.12 1.98 -6.23
N ILE A 84 17.84 0.96 -7.04
CA ILE A 84 17.95 1.01 -8.49
C ILE A 84 16.61 0.64 -9.11
N GLU A 85 16.09 1.53 -9.92
CA GLU A 85 14.83 1.40 -10.64
C GLU A 85 15.06 1.05 -12.10
N LEU A 86 14.33 0.04 -12.57
CA LEU A 86 14.20 -0.32 -13.96
C LEU A 86 12.76 -0.07 -14.42
N MET A 87 12.63 0.68 -15.51
CA MET A 87 11.36 0.84 -16.21
C MET A 87 11.01 -0.45 -16.97
N VAL A 88 9.92 -1.12 -16.57
CA VAL A 88 9.39 -2.32 -17.24
C VAL A 88 8.44 -1.93 -18.37
N LEU A 89 7.65 -0.88 -18.15
CA LEU A 89 6.77 -0.29 -19.15
C LEU A 89 6.64 1.21 -18.89
N ARG A 90 6.96 2.02 -19.91
CA ARG A 90 6.56 3.43 -19.97
C ARG A 90 5.33 3.54 -20.86
N SER A 91 4.18 3.89 -20.30
CA SER A 91 2.97 4.11 -21.10
C SER A 91 2.80 5.60 -21.36
N ALA A 92 2.89 6.00 -22.64
CA ALA A 92 2.54 7.36 -23.06
C ALA A 92 1.01 7.55 -23.17
N GLU A 93 0.25 6.45 -23.11
CA GLU A 93 -1.21 6.47 -23.20
C GLU A 93 -1.82 7.00 -21.90
N ARG A 94 -2.65 8.04 -22.02
CA ARG A 94 -3.36 8.67 -20.92
C ARG A 94 -4.79 8.15 -20.81
N GLY A 95 -5.43 8.41 -19.67
CA GLY A 95 -6.80 8.01 -19.41
C GLY A 95 -6.97 6.49 -19.22
N ARG A 96 -8.21 6.02 -19.32
CA ARG A 96 -8.61 4.65 -18.97
C ARG A 96 -7.90 3.57 -19.78
N ALA A 97 -7.65 3.81 -21.06
CA ALA A 97 -6.96 2.83 -21.92
C ALA A 97 -5.51 2.59 -21.46
N GLY A 98 -4.77 3.67 -21.19
CA GLY A 98 -3.42 3.56 -20.67
C GLY A 98 -3.36 2.96 -19.27
N GLU A 99 -4.31 3.30 -18.41
CA GLU A 99 -4.44 2.70 -17.08
C GLU A 99 -4.68 1.20 -17.16
N HIS A 100 -5.65 0.78 -17.98
CA HIS A 100 -5.94 -0.63 -18.20
C HIS A 100 -4.72 -1.38 -18.73
N HIS A 101 -4.01 -0.82 -19.72
CA HIS A 101 -2.80 -1.43 -20.27
C HIS A 101 -1.70 -1.61 -19.22
N ARG A 102 -1.42 -0.56 -18.42
CA ARG A 102 -0.42 -0.64 -17.34
C ARG A 102 -0.80 -1.66 -16.27
N THR A 103 -2.07 -1.69 -15.87
CA THR A 103 -2.58 -2.67 -14.89
C THR A 103 -2.47 -4.11 -15.42
N THR A 104 -2.79 -4.34 -16.69
CA THR A 104 -2.64 -5.65 -17.34
C THR A 104 -1.17 -6.08 -17.34
N VAL A 105 -0.25 -5.20 -17.77
CA VAL A 105 1.19 -5.50 -17.77
C VAL A 105 1.72 -5.73 -16.35
N PHE A 106 1.28 -4.93 -15.37
CA PHE A 106 1.64 -5.13 -13.96
C PHE A 106 1.22 -6.52 -13.47
N ARG A 107 -0.03 -6.94 -13.74
CA ARG A 107 -0.53 -8.26 -13.34
C ARG A 107 0.21 -9.41 -14.00
N GLU A 108 0.60 -9.25 -15.26
CA GLU A 108 1.41 -10.24 -15.98
C GLU A 108 2.80 -10.38 -15.34
N VAL A 109 3.48 -9.26 -15.09
CA VAL A 109 4.80 -9.24 -14.43
C VAL A 109 4.70 -9.80 -13.02
N LEU A 110 3.67 -9.40 -12.26
CA LEU A 110 3.39 -9.91 -10.92
C LEU A 110 3.26 -11.44 -10.93
N ARG A 111 2.51 -12.01 -11.88
CA ARG A 111 2.36 -13.47 -11.99
C ARG A 111 3.70 -14.17 -12.22
N THR A 112 4.51 -13.67 -13.14
CA THR A 112 5.86 -14.23 -13.38
C THR A 112 6.73 -14.12 -12.12
N MET A 113 6.71 -12.98 -11.42
CA MET A 113 7.47 -12.78 -10.19
C MET A 113 7.01 -13.67 -9.04
N LEU A 114 5.70 -13.88 -8.87
CA LEU A 114 5.15 -14.80 -7.88
C LEU A 114 5.65 -16.23 -8.10
N ASN A 115 5.69 -16.69 -9.36
CA ASN A 115 6.20 -18.02 -9.70
C ASN A 115 7.69 -18.17 -9.40
N GLU A 116 8.50 -17.14 -9.66
CA GLU A 116 9.96 -17.19 -9.50
C GLU A 116 10.43 -16.90 -8.07
N LEU A 117 9.73 -16.03 -7.34
CA LEU A 117 10.16 -15.51 -6.03
C LEU A 117 9.28 -15.99 -4.86
N GLY A 118 8.11 -16.54 -5.12
CA GLY A 118 7.14 -16.98 -4.11
C GLY A 118 6.35 -15.83 -3.47
N SER A 119 5.90 -16.03 -2.23
CA SER A 119 5.04 -15.09 -1.51
C SER A 119 5.72 -13.72 -1.29
N PRO A 120 5.06 -12.61 -1.64
CA PRO A 120 5.52 -11.25 -1.39
C PRO A 120 4.87 -10.63 -0.15
N ASP A 121 5.44 -9.49 0.26
CA ASP A 121 4.74 -8.47 1.02
C ASP A 121 4.00 -7.56 0.04
N VAL A 122 2.76 -7.18 0.34
CA VAL A 122 1.95 -6.27 -0.49
C VAL A 122 1.73 -4.96 0.26
N ARG A 123 1.85 -3.85 -0.44
CA ARG A 123 1.55 -2.52 0.10
C ARG A 123 0.66 -1.76 -0.88
N GLY A 124 -0.32 -1.04 -0.38
CA GLY A 124 -1.11 -0.06 -1.12
C GLY A 124 -0.94 1.34 -0.53
N GLY A 125 -1.44 2.36 -1.23
CA GLY A 125 -1.23 3.76 -0.88
C GLY A 125 -1.09 4.72 -2.06
N ASP A 126 -0.80 5.98 -1.74
CA ASP A 126 -0.69 7.06 -2.71
C ASP A 126 0.43 6.81 -3.73
N GLY A 127 0.05 6.63 -5.00
CA GLY A 127 0.97 6.27 -6.09
C GLY A 127 0.83 4.86 -6.64
N GLY A 128 0.07 3.97 -6.00
CA GLY A 128 -0.36 2.66 -6.54
C GLY A 128 0.29 1.46 -5.85
N PRO A 129 -0.20 0.24 -6.08
CA PRO A 129 0.24 -0.89 -5.28
C PRO A 129 1.72 -1.22 -5.53
N TRP A 130 2.40 -1.57 -4.44
CA TRP A 130 3.75 -2.11 -4.40
C TRP A 130 3.71 -3.56 -3.95
N VAL A 131 4.49 -4.41 -4.61
CA VAL A 131 4.67 -5.82 -4.23
C VAL A 131 6.15 -6.06 -4.03
N ARG A 132 6.54 -6.57 -2.86
CA ARG A 132 7.93 -6.65 -2.41
C ARG A 132 8.33 -8.07 -2.07
N TRP A 133 9.54 -8.45 -2.46
CA TRP A 133 10.15 -9.71 -2.09
C TRP A 133 11.48 -9.44 -1.40
N TYR A 134 11.64 -10.00 -0.20
CA TYR A 134 12.88 -9.96 0.57
C TYR A 134 13.66 -11.25 0.31
N ARG A 135 14.78 -11.15 -0.40
CA ARG A 135 15.59 -12.30 -0.82
C ARG A 135 17.06 -11.94 -0.77
N ASP A 136 17.89 -12.83 -0.24
CA ASP A 136 19.35 -12.83 -0.48
C ASP A 136 20.05 -11.47 -0.26
N GLY A 137 19.62 -10.69 0.74
CA GLY A 137 20.20 -9.37 1.04
C GLY A 137 19.73 -8.21 0.14
N ILE A 138 18.67 -8.41 -0.65
CA ILE A 138 18.05 -7.40 -1.50
C ILE A 138 16.53 -7.39 -1.34
N ILE A 139 15.91 -6.22 -1.51
CA ILE A 139 14.46 -6.12 -1.72
C ILE A 139 14.22 -5.95 -3.21
N ILE A 140 13.38 -6.78 -3.79
CA ILE A 140 12.87 -6.61 -5.14
C ILE A 140 11.45 -6.06 -5.01
N GLU A 141 11.16 -4.89 -5.58
CA GLU A 141 9.86 -4.22 -5.51
C GLU A 141 9.29 -4.03 -6.92
N LEU A 142 8.08 -4.53 -7.16
CA LEU A 142 7.28 -4.21 -8.34
C LEU A 142 6.30 -3.10 -7.98
N HIS A 143 6.24 -2.04 -8.78
CA HIS A 143 5.38 -0.88 -8.54
C HIS A 143 4.57 -0.52 -9.79
N LEU A 144 3.27 -0.37 -9.62
CA LEU A 144 2.40 0.27 -10.61
C LEU A 144 2.25 1.76 -10.29
N ARG A 145 2.87 2.61 -11.11
CA ARG A 145 2.81 4.08 -10.95
C ARG A 145 1.53 4.65 -11.55
N ARG A 146 0.54 4.90 -10.70
CA ARG A 146 -0.78 5.43 -11.12
C ARG A 146 -0.65 6.82 -11.76
N PHE A 147 0.06 7.76 -11.13
CA PHE A 147 0.14 9.16 -11.58
C PHE A 147 1.23 9.42 -12.63
N HIS A 148 2.32 8.65 -12.62
CA HIS A 148 3.49 8.90 -13.47
C HIS A 148 3.64 7.88 -14.61
N GLY A 149 2.70 6.94 -14.74
CA GLY A 149 2.42 6.26 -16.00
C GLY A 149 3.36 5.12 -16.36
N GLY A 150 3.58 4.16 -15.45
CA GLY A 150 4.37 2.99 -15.80
C GLY A 150 4.34 1.83 -14.81
N VAL A 151 5.02 0.77 -15.20
CA VAL A 151 5.36 -0.37 -14.34
C VAL A 151 6.86 -0.35 -14.15
N THR A 152 7.31 -0.35 -12.89
CA THR A 152 8.73 -0.28 -12.54
C THR A 152 9.11 -1.44 -11.64
N LEU A 153 10.32 -1.94 -11.83
CA LEU A 153 10.97 -2.90 -10.95
C LEU A 153 12.10 -2.19 -10.21
N ARG A 154 12.11 -2.22 -8.88
CA ARG A 154 13.11 -1.56 -8.05
C ARG A 154 13.88 -2.61 -7.25
N LEU A 155 15.18 -2.38 -7.13
CA LEU A 155 16.10 -3.14 -6.31
C LEU A 155 16.48 -2.23 -5.15
N LEU A 156 16.18 -2.61 -3.91
CA LEU A 156 16.40 -1.77 -2.74
C LEU A 156 17.38 -2.44 -1.78
N SER A 157 18.22 -1.64 -1.14
CA SER A 157 19.00 -2.07 0.02
C SER A 157 18.04 -2.29 1.21
N PRO A 158 17.94 -3.49 1.79
CA PRO A 158 16.98 -3.74 2.87
C PRO A 158 17.20 -2.87 4.10
N GLU A 159 18.45 -2.72 4.53
CA GLU A 159 18.81 -1.98 5.75
C GLU A 159 18.51 -0.49 5.59
N VAL A 160 18.96 0.11 4.49
CA VAL A 160 18.77 1.54 4.20
C VAL A 160 17.30 1.83 3.96
N PHE A 161 16.60 0.97 3.20
CA PHE A 161 15.17 1.13 2.93
C PHE A 161 14.33 1.08 4.20
N ASN A 162 14.60 0.14 5.11
CA ASN A 162 13.87 0.04 6.37
C ASN A 162 14.01 1.30 7.24
N GLN A 163 15.21 1.90 7.27
CA GLN A 163 15.44 3.15 7.98
C GLN A 163 14.70 4.33 7.31
N ILE A 164 14.69 4.40 5.99
CA ILE A 164 13.92 5.41 5.24
C ILE A 164 12.42 5.25 5.51
N GLU A 165 11.90 4.02 5.44
CA GLU A 165 10.49 3.71 5.69
C GLU A 165 10.08 4.06 7.13
N ALA A 166 10.90 3.70 8.12
CA ALA A 166 10.66 4.05 9.52
C ALA A 166 10.67 5.58 9.75
N ASN A 167 11.60 6.30 9.13
CA ASN A 167 11.65 7.77 9.22
C ASN A 167 10.43 8.43 8.56
N ALA A 168 9.94 7.91 7.43
CA ALA A 168 8.74 8.43 6.79
C ALA A 168 7.50 8.21 7.66
N VAL A 169 7.36 7.01 8.27
CA VAL A 169 6.27 6.70 9.20
C VAL A 169 6.30 7.63 10.41
N ALA A 170 7.47 7.78 11.05
CA ALA A 170 7.61 8.64 12.21
C ALA A 170 7.30 10.12 11.94
N ARG A 171 7.46 10.59 10.69
CA ARG A 171 7.13 11.96 10.27
C ARG A 171 5.67 12.15 9.90
N GLY A 172 4.89 11.08 9.79
CA GLY A 172 3.53 11.14 9.26
C GLY A 172 3.45 11.16 7.73
N ASP A 173 4.58 10.99 7.02
CA ASP A 173 4.65 10.91 5.56
C ASP A 173 4.26 9.50 5.07
N VAL A 174 3.11 9.01 5.53
CA VAL A 174 2.64 7.66 5.26
C VAL A 174 1.23 7.64 4.69
N SER A 175 1.10 6.88 3.61
CA SER A 175 -0.16 6.51 3.01
C SER A 175 -0.35 5.00 3.02
N GLY A 176 -1.61 4.59 3.08
CA GLY A 176 -2.07 3.26 2.73
C GLY A 176 -1.86 2.18 3.79
N TRP A 177 -1.55 0.98 3.31
CA TRP A 177 -1.66 -0.26 4.06
C TRP A 177 -0.60 -1.27 3.61
N SER A 178 -0.25 -2.23 4.46
CA SER A 178 0.57 -3.38 4.07
C SER A 178 0.03 -4.70 4.59
N ALA A 179 0.20 -5.76 3.82
CA ALA A 179 -0.26 -7.11 4.10
C ALA A 179 0.81 -8.15 3.78
N TYR A 180 0.67 -9.35 4.35
CA TYR A 180 1.57 -10.49 4.16
C TYR A 180 3.04 -10.21 4.57
N ALA A 181 3.27 -9.11 5.29
CA ALA A 181 4.59 -8.69 5.71
C ALA A 181 5.14 -9.60 6.79
N LYS A 182 6.36 -10.12 6.58
CA LYS A 182 7.06 -10.95 7.59
C LYS A 182 7.72 -10.15 8.72
N LYS A 183 7.53 -8.83 8.75
CA LYS A 183 8.19 -7.95 9.74
C LYS A 183 7.53 -8.10 11.11
N GLN A 184 8.31 -8.58 12.09
CA GLN A 184 7.89 -8.64 13.49
C GLN A 184 7.86 -7.26 14.16
N ASN A 185 8.66 -6.30 13.67
CA ASN A 185 8.75 -4.96 14.24
C ASN A 185 8.32 -3.93 13.19
N LEU A 186 7.09 -3.44 13.31
CA LEU A 186 6.59 -2.34 12.48
C LEU A 186 6.98 -1.01 13.16
N PRO A 187 7.27 0.06 12.38
CA PRO A 187 7.61 1.35 12.96
C PRO A 187 6.44 1.90 13.79
N THR A 188 6.73 2.76 14.75
CA THR A 188 5.70 3.46 15.52
C THR A 188 4.89 4.37 14.61
N GLU A 189 3.58 4.22 14.64
CA GLU A 189 2.65 4.99 13.81
C GLU A 189 2.51 6.44 14.31
N PRO A 190 2.30 7.42 13.41
CA PRO A 190 2.04 8.80 13.78
C PRO A 190 0.68 8.92 14.49
N ALA A 191 0.72 9.31 15.76
CA ALA A 191 -0.45 9.49 16.60
C ALA A 191 -1.45 10.52 16.05
N ILE A 192 -2.73 10.13 16.03
CA ILE A 192 -3.92 10.95 15.78
C ILE A 192 -4.55 11.27 17.13
N TYR A 193 -5.08 12.49 17.24
CA TYR A 193 -5.64 13.01 18.50
C TYR A 193 -7.12 13.40 18.42
N ASP A 194 -7.72 13.42 17.23
CA ASP A 194 -9.13 13.75 17.07
C ASP A 194 -9.85 12.83 16.06
N LEU A 195 -11.16 12.65 16.29
CA LEU A 195 -12.00 11.80 15.44
C LEU A 195 -12.16 12.36 14.02
N GLY A 196 -12.02 13.67 13.81
CA GLY A 196 -12.11 14.28 12.48
C GLY A 196 -10.92 13.87 11.61
N GLU A 197 -9.71 14.08 12.12
CA GLU A 197 -8.47 13.62 11.47
C GLU A 197 -8.49 12.11 11.24
N PHE A 198 -8.92 11.32 12.23
CA PHE A 198 -9.05 9.86 12.07
C PHE A 198 -10.01 9.51 10.91
N THR A 199 -11.14 10.19 10.82
CA THR A 199 -12.13 9.97 9.75
C THR A 199 -11.56 10.31 8.38
N ASP A 200 -10.83 11.42 8.25
CA ASP A 200 -10.19 11.83 7.00
C ASP A 200 -9.11 10.84 6.56
N ARG A 201 -8.29 10.38 7.50
CA ARG A 201 -7.25 9.37 7.23
C ARG A 201 -7.85 8.00 6.89
N LEU A 202 -8.95 7.61 7.53
CA LEU A 202 -9.72 6.42 7.17
C LEU A 202 -10.31 6.53 5.76
N ALA A 203 -10.86 7.68 5.37
CA ALA A 203 -11.36 7.90 4.02
C ALA A 203 -10.25 7.77 2.96
N ALA A 204 -9.07 8.33 3.24
CA ALA A 204 -7.90 8.20 2.37
C ALA A 204 -7.45 6.73 2.24
N LEU A 205 -7.35 6.02 3.38
CA LEU A 205 -7.03 4.59 3.41
C LEU A 205 -8.00 3.75 2.57
N LEU A 206 -9.31 3.94 2.75
CA LEU A 206 -10.33 3.21 2.00
C LEU A 206 -10.27 3.52 0.51
N GLY A 207 -9.94 4.76 0.14
CA GLY A 207 -9.69 5.15 -1.25
C GLY A 207 -8.48 4.44 -1.86
N ASP A 208 -7.36 4.38 -1.13
CA ASP A 208 -6.17 3.65 -1.55
C ASP A 208 -6.46 2.16 -1.70
N MET A 209 -7.09 1.54 -0.70
CA MET A 209 -7.50 0.14 -0.74
C MET A 209 -8.41 -0.12 -1.94
N ALA A 210 -9.43 0.70 -2.17
CA ALA A 210 -10.37 0.48 -3.27
C ALA A 210 -9.73 0.52 -4.66
N ALA A 211 -8.68 1.32 -4.81
CA ALA A 211 -7.96 1.41 -6.07
C ALA A 211 -6.87 0.32 -6.22
N ASP A 212 -6.30 -0.18 -5.12
CA ASP A 212 -5.19 -1.12 -5.13
C ASP A 212 -5.64 -2.59 -5.08
N VAL A 213 -6.64 -2.91 -4.24
CA VAL A 213 -7.20 -4.26 -4.00
C VAL A 213 -7.53 -4.99 -5.30
N PRO A 214 -8.27 -4.39 -6.25
CA PRO A 214 -8.62 -5.09 -7.48
C PRO A 214 -7.39 -5.47 -8.30
N ILE A 215 -6.30 -4.72 -8.18
CA ILE A 215 -5.09 -4.89 -9.00
C ILE A 215 -4.26 -6.08 -8.50
N VAL A 216 -4.07 -6.18 -7.18
CA VAL A 216 -3.29 -7.24 -6.53
C VAL A 216 -4.15 -8.45 -6.11
N ASN A 217 -5.46 -8.41 -6.39
CA ASN A 217 -6.41 -9.49 -6.11
C ASN A 217 -6.41 -9.91 -4.63
N THR A 218 -6.48 -8.93 -3.74
CA THR A 218 -6.68 -9.15 -2.30
C THR A 218 -7.99 -8.48 -1.93
N ALA A 219 -8.97 -9.20 -1.36
CA ALA A 219 -10.09 -8.52 -0.70
C ALA A 219 -9.58 -8.00 0.65
N SER A 220 -10.12 -6.89 1.13
CA SER A 220 -9.65 -6.32 2.39
C SER A 220 -10.79 -5.82 3.24
N THR A 221 -10.68 -6.06 4.55
CA THR A 221 -11.65 -5.64 5.54
C THR A 221 -10.94 -4.73 6.53
N VAL A 222 -11.49 -3.54 6.80
CA VAL A 222 -11.07 -2.67 7.90
C VAL A 222 -12.14 -2.71 8.96
N VAL A 223 -11.81 -3.16 10.15
CA VAL A 223 -12.73 -3.26 11.29
C VAL A 223 -12.34 -2.22 12.33
N LEU A 224 -13.33 -1.46 12.78
CA LEU A 224 -13.25 -0.61 13.95
C LEU A 224 -14.12 -1.21 15.05
N ARG A 225 -13.58 -1.30 16.25
CA ARG A 225 -14.24 -1.93 17.41
C ARG A 225 -13.75 -1.30 18.70
N THR A 226 -14.30 -1.76 19.81
CA THR A 226 -13.81 -1.45 21.16
C THR A 226 -12.81 -2.49 21.65
N GLY A 227 -11.93 -2.09 22.57
CA GLY A 227 -10.93 -2.96 23.21
C GLY A 227 -11.52 -4.05 24.11
N ASP A 228 -12.78 -3.90 24.55
CA ASP A 228 -13.47 -4.87 25.42
C ASP A 228 -14.00 -6.13 24.70
N TRP A 229 -13.68 -6.30 23.41
CA TRP A 229 -14.15 -7.41 22.56
C TRP A 229 -15.67 -7.60 22.51
N SER A 230 -16.43 -6.56 22.85
CA SER A 230 -17.89 -6.60 22.74
C SER A 230 -18.32 -6.64 21.26
N SER A 231 -19.58 -7.01 21.01
CA SER A 231 -20.17 -7.01 19.66
C SER A 231 -20.44 -5.60 19.11
N ARG A 232 -19.69 -4.58 19.55
CA ARG A 232 -19.77 -3.19 19.09
C ARG A 232 -18.64 -2.96 18.09
N TYR A 233 -18.94 -3.19 16.82
CA TYR A 233 -17.97 -3.00 15.74
C TYR A 233 -18.66 -2.48 14.48
N VAL A 234 -17.85 -1.88 13.62
CA VAL A 234 -18.20 -1.48 12.26
C VAL A 234 -17.05 -1.89 11.33
N ALA A 235 -17.37 -2.44 10.17
CA ALA A 235 -16.38 -2.92 9.21
C ALA A 235 -16.64 -2.30 7.83
N ALA A 236 -15.57 -1.89 7.14
CA ALA A 236 -15.59 -1.63 5.71
C ALA A 236 -15.01 -2.84 4.98
N ILE A 237 -15.71 -3.33 3.97
CA ILE A 237 -15.26 -4.40 3.08
C ILE A 237 -14.98 -3.78 1.72
N VAL A 238 -13.75 -3.99 1.24
CA VAL A 238 -13.26 -3.49 -0.04
C VAL A 238 -12.87 -4.69 -0.91
N ASP A 239 -13.69 -4.97 -1.91
CA ASP A 239 -13.52 -6.09 -2.86
C ASP A 239 -14.12 -5.74 -4.23
N GLY A 240 -13.38 -4.97 -5.04
CA GLY A 240 -13.88 -4.41 -6.31
C GLY A 240 -15.06 -3.43 -6.18
N SER A 241 -15.59 -3.30 -4.97
CA SER A 241 -16.67 -2.43 -4.50
C SER A 241 -16.42 -2.10 -3.03
N LEU A 242 -17.17 -1.14 -2.49
CA LEU A 242 -17.08 -0.74 -1.08
C LEU A 242 -18.41 -1.02 -0.41
N SER A 243 -18.39 -1.72 0.72
CA SER A 243 -19.53 -1.82 1.62
C SER A 243 -19.12 -1.51 3.06
N VAL A 244 -20.07 -1.01 3.84
CA VAL A 244 -19.91 -0.79 5.28
C VAL A 244 -20.95 -1.64 6.00
N GLU A 245 -20.52 -2.36 7.01
CA GLU A 245 -21.33 -3.19 7.88
C GLU A 245 -21.21 -2.75 9.34
N ALA A 246 -22.34 -2.56 10.02
CA ALA A 246 -22.38 -2.28 11.45
C ALA A 246 -23.06 -3.44 12.20
N SER A 247 -22.51 -3.81 13.35
CA SER A 247 -22.99 -5.00 14.08
C SER A 247 -24.48 -4.91 14.42
N ALA A 248 -25.23 -5.98 14.15
CA ALA A 248 -26.60 -6.13 14.61
C ALA A 248 -26.71 -6.70 16.04
N ALA A 249 -25.59 -7.21 16.58
CA ALA A 249 -25.54 -7.94 17.84
C ALA A 249 -25.22 -7.05 19.05
N VAL A 250 -25.35 -5.72 18.92
CA VAL A 250 -25.15 -4.77 20.03
C VAL A 250 -26.18 -5.03 21.14
N LYS A 251 -25.69 -5.17 22.37
CA LYS A 251 -26.47 -5.52 23.58
C LYS A 251 -26.38 -4.43 24.65
N GLY A 252 -27.21 -4.57 25.69
CA GLY A 252 -27.18 -3.72 26.88
C GLY A 252 -27.63 -2.28 26.61
N SER A 253 -27.05 -1.34 27.35
CA SER A 253 -27.32 0.11 27.24
C SER A 253 -27.07 0.68 25.85
N TRP A 254 -26.18 0.05 25.07
CA TRP A 254 -25.77 0.50 23.74
C TRP A 254 -26.73 0.08 22.62
N ARG A 255 -27.69 -0.81 22.91
CA ARG A 255 -28.65 -1.31 21.92
C ARG A 255 -29.51 -0.19 21.32
N ALA A 256 -29.77 0.88 22.07
CA ALA A 256 -30.48 2.04 21.58
C ALA A 256 -29.78 2.69 20.36
N GLY A 257 -28.46 2.57 20.24
CA GLY A 257 -27.71 3.07 19.08
C GLY A 257 -28.15 2.49 17.74
N LEU A 258 -28.70 1.27 17.73
CA LEU A 258 -29.19 0.62 16.50
C LEU A 258 -30.32 1.43 15.83
N SER A 259 -31.11 2.20 16.58
CA SER A 259 -32.17 3.03 15.98
C SER A 259 -31.65 4.20 15.15
N ASN A 260 -30.37 4.55 15.28
CA ASN A 260 -29.75 5.67 14.55
C ASN A 260 -29.18 5.24 13.19
N LEU A 261 -28.92 3.95 12.99
CA LEU A 261 -28.32 3.40 11.76
C LEU A 261 -29.14 3.69 10.48
N PRO A 262 -30.50 3.62 10.48
CA PRO A 262 -31.29 3.99 9.32
C PRO A 262 -31.07 5.44 8.86
N SER A 263 -30.95 6.40 9.80
CA SER A 263 -30.70 7.80 9.46
C SER A 263 -29.30 8.05 8.88
N MET A 264 -28.35 7.17 9.20
CA MET A 264 -27.00 7.15 8.60
C MET A 264 -26.98 6.44 7.24
N GLY A 265 -28.11 5.87 6.80
CA GLY A 265 -28.25 5.23 5.49
C GLY A 265 -27.98 3.72 5.48
N PHE A 266 -27.81 3.08 6.65
CA PHE A 266 -27.72 1.63 6.75
C PHE A 266 -29.08 0.98 6.48
N ARG A 267 -29.04 -0.19 5.85
CA ARG A 267 -30.19 -1.08 5.69
C ARG A 267 -30.20 -2.08 6.83
N ALA A 268 -31.41 -2.42 7.30
CA ALA A 268 -31.60 -3.42 8.33
C ALA A 268 -31.10 -4.81 7.88
N PRO A 269 -30.65 -5.66 8.81
CA PRO A 269 -30.29 -7.05 8.52
C PRO A 269 -31.41 -7.80 7.80
N GLY A 270 -31.06 -8.63 6.84
CA GLY A 270 -32.03 -9.38 6.02
C GLY A 270 -31.38 -10.07 4.83
N ASN A 271 -32.09 -11.02 4.20
CA ASN A 271 -31.68 -11.71 2.97
C ASN A 271 -30.22 -12.21 2.96
N GLY A 272 -29.78 -12.87 4.03
CA GLY A 272 -28.42 -13.42 4.13
C GLY A 272 -27.34 -12.43 4.60
N MET A 273 -27.69 -11.17 4.87
CA MET A 273 -26.80 -10.20 5.53
C MET A 273 -27.13 -10.12 7.03
N PRO A 274 -26.27 -10.64 7.93
CA PRO A 274 -26.55 -10.68 9.36
C PRO A 274 -26.37 -9.31 10.05
N ASN A 275 -25.66 -8.37 9.41
CA ASN A 275 -25.35 -7.05 9.91
C ASN A 275 -26.19 -5.96 9.23
N TRP A 276 -26.22 -4.78 9.85
CA TRP A 276 -26.70 -3.57 9.18
C TRP A 276 -25.71 -3.21 8.09
N SER A 277 -26.16 -2.91 6.88
CA SER A 277 -25.23 -2.75 5.76
C SER A 277 -25.57 -1.61 4.81
N LYS A 278 -24.54 -1.05 4.19
CA LYS A 278 -24.63 -0.11 3.08
C LYS A 278 -23.59 -0.49 2.03
N ALA A 279 -24.06 -0.83 0.84
CA ALA A 279 -23.20 -1.00 -0.33
C ALA A 279 -23.12 0.29 -1.14
N PHE A 280 -21.93 0.61 -1.62
CA PHE A 280 -21.64 1.70 -2.54
C PHE A 280 -21.43 1.14 -3.94
N ARG A 281 -21.98 1.83 -4.95
CA ARG A 281 -21.88 1.38 -6.36
C ARG A 281 -20.47 1.50 -6.92
N ALA A 282 -19.71 2.46 -6.39
CA ALA A 282 -18.32 2.72 -6.72
C ALA A 282 -17.62 3.20 -5.45
N ALA A 283 -16.30 3.03 -5.40
CA ALA A 283 -15.46 3.55 -4.32
C ALA A 283 -14.75 4.84 -4.76
N ASP A 284 -15.55 5.82 -5.19
CA ASP A 284 -15.06 7.16 -5.50
C ASP A 284 -14.83 8.00 -4.24
N ARG A 285 -14.23 9.18 -4.38
CA ARG A 285 -13.89 10.07 -3.26
C ARG A 285 -15.08 10.36 -2.35
N ALA A 286 -16.27 10.57 -2.92
CA ALA A 286 -17.47 10.87 -2.15
C ALA A 286 -17.94 9.63 -1.37
N SER A 287 -17.90 8.45 -2.00
CA SER A 287 -18.30 7.19 -1.40
C SER A 287 -17.36 6.75 -0.28
N VAL A 288 -16.05 6.89 -0.44
CA VAL A 288 -15.06 6.54 0.62
C VAL A 288 -15.13 7.50 1.79
N SER A 289 -15.33 8.80 1.55
CA SER A 289 -15.56 9.79 2.60
C SER A 289 -16.85 9.50 3.35
N GLN A 290 -17.96 9.24 2.64
CA GLN A 290 -19.23 8.87 3.25
C GLN A 290 -19.10 7.57 4.07
N ALA A 291 -18.41 6.57 3.54
CA ALA A 291 -18.19 5.30 4.25
C ALA A 291 -17.41 5.51 5.55
N ALA A 292 -16.33 6.29 5.53
CA ALA A 292 -15.56 6.61 6.73
C ALA A 292 -16.41 7.32 7.79
N HIS A 293 -17.20 8.33 7.40
CA HIS A 293 -18.15 8.99 8.31
C HIS A 293 -19.18 8.01 8.87
N MET A 294 -19.79 7.18 8.02
CA MET A 294 -20.75 6.16 8.48
C MET A 294 -20.13 5.19 9.48
N MET A 295 -18.84 4.85 9.32
CA MET A 295 -18.14 4.00 10.26
C MET A 295 -17.99 4.66 11.63
N VAL A 296 -17.50 5.90 11.67
CA VAL A 296 -17.27 6.63 12.93
C VAL A 296 -18.59 7.03 13.61
N ASP A 297 -19.59 7.44 12.84
CA ASP A 297 -20.92 7.80 13.37
C ASP A 297 -21.63 6.58 13.98
N ALA A 298 -21.50 5.40 13.35
CA ALA A 298 -22.06 4.17 13.87
C ALA A 298 -21.36 3.71 15.18
N LEU A 299 -20.03 3.85 15.27
CA LEU A 299 -19.30 3.60 16.54
C LEU A 299 -19.77 4.55 17.65
N THR A 300 -19.94 5.83 17.31
CA THR A 300 -20.45 6.85 18.23
C THR A 300 -21.85 6.48 18.74
N ALA A 301 -22.73 6.00 17.85
CA ALA A 301 -24.05 5.49 18.23
C ALA A 301 -23.97 4.26 19.15
N PHE A 302 -22.92 3.44 19.03
CA PHE A 302 -22.63 2.31 19.93
C PHE A 302 -21.92 2.72 21.23
N GLY A 303 -21.77 4.02 21.49
CA GLY A 303 -21.21 4.56 22.72
C GLY A 303 -19.69 4.68 22.72
N ILE A 304 -19.03 4.57 21.57
CA ILE A 304 -17.58 4.79 21.42
C ILE A 304 -17.39 6.26 21.02
N GLN A 305 -17.19 7.12 22.01
CA GLN A 305 -17.16 8.58 21.83
C GLN A 305 -15.75 9.15 21.85
N ASP A 306 -14.79 8.42 22.44
CA ASP A 306 -13.39 8.79 22.45
C ASP A 306 -12.64 8.04 21.34
N LEU A 307 -11.72 8.75 20.68
CA LEU A 307 -10.79 8.15 19.73
C LEU A 307 -9.98 7.02 20.39
N PHE A 308 -9.59 7.20 21.65
CA PHE A 308 -8.77 6.23 22.38
C PHE A 308 -9.51 4.94 22.75
N ASP A 309 -10.84 4.93 22.66
CA ASP A 309 -11.65 3.72 22.82
C ASP A 309 -11.72 2.88 21.53
N ILE A 310 -11.29 3.44 20.39
CA ILE A 310 -11.28 2.75 19.10
C ILE A 310 -10.05 1.86 18.99
N VAL A 311 -10.30 0.59 18.75
CA VAL A 311 -9.33 -0.37 18.26
C VAL A 311 -9.64 -0.66 16.80
N TYR A 312 -8.63 -0.59 15.94
CA TYR A 312 -8.76 -0.97 14.53
C TYR A 312 -7.95 -2.21 14.23
N ASP A 313 -8.50 -3.02 13.32
CA ASP A 313 -7.85 -4.16 12.73
C ASP A 313 -8.14 -4.15 11.24
N ALA A 314 -7.26 -4.74 10.43
CA ALA A 314 -7.58 -5.01 9.05
C ALA A 314 -7.07 -6.36 8.62
N PHE A 315 -7.77 -6.95 7.65
CA PHE A 315 -7.55 -8.32 7.21
C PHE A 315 -7.65 -8.44 5.71
N THR A 316 -6.79 -9.27 5.13
CA THR A 316 -6.92 -9.71 3.73
C THR A 316 -8.06 -10.73 3.60
N ALA A 317 -8.39 -11.09 2.36
CA ALA A 317 -9.35 -12.15 2.03
C ALA A 317 -9.02 -13.49 2.70
N ASP A 318 -7.72 -13.76 2.89
CA ASP A 318 -7.21 -14.99 3.47
C ASP A 318 -7.20 -14.96 5.01
N GLY A 319 -7.63 -13.85 5.61
CA GLY A 319 -7.63 -13.64 7.05
C GLY A 319 -6.29 -13.17 7.63
N GLU A 320 -5.31 -12.82 6.78
CA GLU A 320 -4.02 -12.29 7.23
C GLU A 320 -4.18 -10.86 7.72
N ARG A 321 -3.60 -10.54 8.88
CA ARG A 321 -3.67 -9.19 9.45
C ARG A 321 -2.88 -8.20 8.60
N MET A 322 -3.43 -7.01 8.45
CA MET A 322 -2.84 -5.89 7.72
C MET A 322 -2.33 -4.84 8.72
N TYR A 323 -1.25 -4.16 8.33
CA TYR A 323 -0.73 -2.99 9.03
C TYR A 323 -1.22 -1.71 8.34
N LEU A 324 -1.76 -0.78 9.13
CA LEU A 324 -2.42 0.44 8.67
C LEU A 324 -1.72 1.69 9.25
N PRO A 325 -0.48 2.02 8.79
CA PRO A 325 0.34 3.07 9.40
C PRO A 325 -0.30 4.46 9.39
N VAL A 326 -1.31 4.66 8.54
CA VAL A 326 -2.00 5.94 8.39
C VAL A 326 -3.00 6.21 9.54
N LEU A 327 -3.49 5.18 10.23
CA LEU A 327 -4.55 5.32 11.25
C LEU A 327 -4.04 5.54 12.67
N GLY A 328 -2.73 5.41 12.93
CA GLY A 328 -2.08 5.47 14.24
C GLY A 328 -2.83 6.24 15.32
N ILE A 329 -3.54 5.53 16.20
CA ILE A 329 -4.21 6.14 17.37
C ILE A 329 -3.21 6.17 18.53
N ALA A 330 -2.97 7.35 19.10
CA ALA A 330 -2.08 7.46 20.27
C ALA A 330 -2.62 6.61 21.42
N GLY A 331 -1.85 5.66 21.97
CA GLY A 331 -2.30 4.85 23.12
C GLY A 331 -3.13 3.61 22.76
N ALA A 332 -3.35 3.31 21.47
CA ALA A 332 -3.53 1.93 21.09
C ALA A 332 -2.19 1.23 21.38
N ASP A 333 -2.09 0.52 22.50
CA ASP A 333 -1.04 -0.48 22.68
C ASP A 333 -1.22 -1.50 21.55
N SER A 334 -0.61 -1.23 20.40
CA SER A 334 -0.26 -2.24 19.42
C SER A 334 0.88 -3.04 20.03
N SER A 335 0.62 -3.72 21.15
CA SER A 335 1.52 -4.70 21.72
C SER A 335 1.62 -5.83 20.68
N TYR A 336 2.76 -5.81 19.98
CA TYR A 336 3.20 -6.76 18.97
C TYR A 336 3.14 -8.21 19.45
#